data_AF-A0A3E3E838-F1
#
_entry.id   AF-A0A3E3E838-F1
#
_cell.length_a   1.000
_cell.length_b   1.000
_cell.length_c   1.000
_cell.angle_alpha   90.00
_cell.angle_beta   90.00
_cell.angle_gamma   90.00
#
_symmetry.space_group_name_H-M   'P 1'
#
loop_
_entity.id
_entity.type
_entity.pdbx_description
1 polymer ?
#
loop_
_entity_poly.entity_id
_entity_poly.type
_entity_poly.pdbx_seq_one_letter_code
_entity_poly.pdbx_strand_id
1 'polypeptide(L)' 'MYTYDVDFVKTRGADKTPRKRPFKAERNLTVSSVGGYNNKEVPALRINGMWLEDLGFHTGDKVTIHCENGKLVIEKSEDQ' A
#
# COMPACT_ATOMS: atom_id res chain seq x y z
N MET A 1 -23.25 3.12 -11.59
CA MET A 1 -22.28 3.93 -12.36
C MET A 1 -21.23 4.42 -11.39
N TYR A 2 -19.95 4.12 -11.59
CA TYR A 2 -18.87 4.74 -10.84
C TYR A 2 -17.81 5.21 -11.83
N THR A 3 -17.68 6.53 -11.91
CA THR A 3 -16.68 7.25 -12.68
C THR A 3 -15.47 7.55 -11.78
N TYR A 4 -14.28 7.45 -12.35
CA TYR A 4 -13.18 8.42 -12.29
C TYR A 4 -11.79 7.78 -12.29
N ASP A 5 -10.88 8.60 -12.82
CA ASP A 5 -9.64 8.31 -13.52
C ASP A 5 -8.42 8.32 -12.60
N VAL A 6 -7.51 7.38 -12.84
CA VAL A 6 -6.13 7.44 -12.31
C VAL A 6 -5.20 6.99 -13.44
N ASP A 7 -4.78 7.95 -14.26
CA ASP A 7 -3.76 7.75 -15.27
C ASP A 7 -2.37 7.98 -14.65
N PHE A 8 -1.68 6.90 -14.27
CA PHE A 8 -0.25 6.95 -14.02
C PHE A 8 0.52 6.04 -14.99
N VAL A 9 1.13 6.67 -15.99
CA VAL A 9 1.90 6.03 -17.06
C VAL A 9 3.38 5.94 -16.68
N LYS A 10 3.90 4.72 -16.55
CA LYS A 10 5.31 4.42 -16.85
C LYS A 10 5.37 3.30 -17.89
N THR A 11 5.23 3.68 -19.16
CA THR A 11 5.35 2.77 -20.31
C THR A 11 6.81 2.47 -20.62
N ARG A 12 7.23 1.21 -20.49
CA ARG A 12 8.34 0.65 -21.26
C ARG A 12 7.73 -0.06 -22.47
N GLY A 13 7.81 0.56 -23.65
CA GLY A 13 7.33 -0.01 -24.93
C GLY A 13 6.55 0.99 -25.78
N ALA A 14 6.56 0.78 -27.11
CA ALA A 14 5.90 1.65 -28.11
C ALA A 14 4.35 1.61 -28.07
N ASP A 15 3.78 0.66 -27.34
CA ASP A 15 2.35 0.57 -27.09
C ASP A 15 1.99 1.45 -25.87
N LYS A 16 1.32 2.57 -26.15
CA LYS A 16 0.92 3.60 -25.18
C LYS A 16 -0.45 3.31 -24.54
N THR A 17 -0.94 2.08 -24.60
CA THR A 17 -2.18 1.73 -23.90
C THR A 17 -1.92 1.65 -22.38
N PRO A 18 -2.60 2.45 -21.55
CA PRO A 18 -2.51 2.29 -20.10
C PRO A 18 -3.06 0.91 -19.75
N ARG A 19 -2.18 0.03 -19.25
CA ARG A 19 -2.62 -1.27 -18.70
C ARG A 19 -3.32 -1.00 -17.37
N LYS A 20 -4.63 -0.76 -17.45
CA LYS A 20 -5.51 -0.59 -16.28
C LYS A 20 -5.55 -1.90 -15.51
N ARG A 21 -4.84 -1.95 -14.37
CA ARG A 21 -4.95 -3.10 -13.47
C ARG A 21 -6.30 -3.02 -12.76
N PRO A 22 -7.07 -4.11 -12.67
CA PRO A 22 -8.30 -4.10 -11.89
C PRO A 22 -7.99 -3.81 -10.43
N PHE A 23 -8.89 -3.05 -9.78
CA PHE A 23 -8.83 -2.83 -8.35
C PHE A 23 -8.86 -4.18 -7.62
N LYS A 24 -8.01 -4.32 -6.60
CA LYS A 24 -7.95 -5.51 -5.77
C LYS A 24 -8.28 -5.12 -4.34
N ALA A 25 -9.45 -5.55 -3.87
CA ALA A 25 -9.95 -5.25 -2.53
C ALA A 25 -9.09 -5.91 -1.44
N GLU A 26 -8.53 -7.10 -1.72
CA GLU A 26 -7.77 -7.88 -0.74
C GLU A 26 -6.38 -8.23 -1.27
N ARG A 27 -5.36 -8.10 -0.42
CA ARG A 27 -3.99 -8.53 -0.71
C ARG A 27 -3.49 -9.41 0.42
N ASN A 28 -3.30 -10.69 0.11
CA ASN A 28 -2.64 -11.63 1.02
C ASN A 28 -1.14 -11.34 1.02
N LEU A 29 -0.63 -11.00 2.20
CA LEU A 29 0.78 -10.74 2.45
C LEU A 29 1.29 -11.76 3.46
N THR A 30 2.56 -12.12 3.34
CA THR A 30 3.24 -12.98 4.31
C THR A 30 4.06 -12.11 5.25
N VAL A 31 3.97 -12.37 6.55
CA VAL A 31 4.87 -11.76 7.53
C VAL A 31 6.29 -12.26 7.25
N SER A 32 7.17 -11.34 6.95
CA SER A 32 8.60 -11.61 6.73
C SER A 32 9.40 -11.29 7.99
N SER A 33 10.70 -11.60 8.00
CA SER A 33 11.61 -11.07 9.01
C SER A 33 12.41 -9.88 8.48
N VAL A 34 12.77 -8.97 9.38
CA VAL A 34 13.80 -7.96 9.16
C VAL A 34 14.82 -8.03 10.30
N GLY A 35 16.06 -7.61 10.01
CA GLY A 35 17.07 -7.47 11.04
C GLY A 35 16.66 -6.41 12.05
N GLY A 36 16.48 -6.83 13.31
CA GLY A 36 16.22 -5.95 14.44
C GLY A 36 17.49 -5.59 15.19
N TYR A 37 17.32 -4.90 16.32
CA TYR A 37 18.40 -4.58 17.24
C TYR A 37 19.06 -5.87 17.79
N ASN A 38 20.39 -5.86 17.96
CA ASN A 38 21.18 -7.01 18.42
C ASN A 38 21.11 -8.27 17.52
N ASN A 39 21.01 -8.12 16.20
CA ASN A 39 20.96 -9.24 15.24
C ASN A 39 19.79 -10.22 15.46
N LYS A 40 18.74 -9.81 16.18
CA LYS A 40 17.53 -10.62 16.33
C LYS A 40 16.62 -10.35 15.14
N GLU A 41 16.13 -11.41 14.51
CA GLU A 41 15.07 -11.29 13.52
C GLU A 41 13.76 -10.86 14.20
N VAL A 42 13.11 -9.84 13.62
CA VAL A 42 11.81 -9.36 14.08
C VAL A 42 10.77 -9.50 12.96
N PRO A 43 9.51 -9.81 13.30
CA PRO A 43 8.45 -9.93 12.30
C PRO A 43 8.16 -8.56 11.65
N ALA A 44 7.97 -8.56 10.34
CA ALA A 44 7.72 -7.37 9.54
C ALA A 44 6.70 -7.63 8.43
N LEU A 45 5.73 -6.74 8.34
CA LEU A 45 4.77 -6.67 7.24
C LEU A 45 5.24 -5.57 6.27
N ARG A 46 5.47 -5.92 5.00
CA ARG A 46 5.82 -4.95 3.96
C ARG A 46 4.60 -4.68 3.09
N ILE A 47 4.08 -3.47 3.17
CA ILE A 47 2.97 -2.98 2.34
C ILE A 47 3.54 -1.91 1.42
N ASN A 48 3.67 -2.20 0.12
CA ASN A 48 4.21 -1.27 -0.86
C ASN A 48 3.52 -1.40 -2.23
N GLY A 49 3.64 -0.35 -3.05
CA GLY A 49 3.19 -0.32 -4.44
C GLY A 49 2.18 0.79 -4.73
N MET A 50 2.00 1.11 -6.02
CA MET A 50 1.15 2.22 -6.50
C MET A 50 -0.31 2.13 -6.07
N TRP A 51 -0.78 0.92 -5.74
CA TRP A 51 -2.15 0.72 -5.25
C TRP A 51 -2.42 1.42 -3.90
N LEU A 52 -1.38 1.79 -3.14
CA LEU A 52 -1.52 2.63 -1.96
C LEU A 52 -1.90 4.07 -2.35
N GLU A 53 -1.26 4.62 -3.38
CA GLU A 53 -1.60 5.95 -3.92
C GLU A 53 -3.02 5.93 -4.52
N ASP A 54 -3.42 4.84 -5.18
CA ASP A 54 -4.79 4.66 -5.68
C ASP A 54 -5.84 4.66 -4.55
N LEU A 55 -5.45 4.23 -3.34
CA LEU A 55 -6.29 4.31 -2.12
C LEU A 55 -6.17 5.66 -1.42
N GLY A 56 -5.40 6.59 -2.00
CA GLY A 56 -5.18 7.93 -1.50
C GLY A 56 -4.00 8.06 -0.54
N PHE A 57 -3.22 7.02 -0.23
CA PHE A 57 -2.02 7.13 0.62
C PHE A 57 -0.83 7.62 -0.19
N HIS A 58 -0.36 8.82 0.09
CA HIS A 58 0.78 9.42 -0.59
C HIS A 58 2.03 9.41 0.29
N THR A 59 3.19 9.58 -0.35
CA THR A 59 4.44 9.74 0.39
C THR A 59 4.38 11.01 1.24
N GLY A 60 4.63 10.88 2.54
CA GLY A 60 4.56 11.98 3.51
C GLY A 60 3.25 12.03 4.29
N ASP A 61 2.21 11.29 3.88
CA ASP A 61 0.98 11.17 4.65
C ASP A 61 1.26 10.50 6.01
N LYS A 62 0.68 11.04 7.07
CA LYS A 62 0.69 10.40 8.38
C LYS A 62 -0.43 9.37 8.45
N VAL A 63 -0.14 8.25 9.08
CA VAL A 63 -1.07 7.14 9.23
C VAL A 63 -1.08 6.64 10.67
N THR A 64 -2.25 6.19 11.11
CA THR A 64 -2.47 5.55 12.41
C THR A 64 -2.77 4.08 12.17
N ILE A 65 -2.18 3.22 13.01
CA ILE A 65 -2.45 1.77 12.98
C ILE A 65 -3.19 1.41 14.25
N HIS A 66 -4.43 0.97 14.10
CA HIS A 66 -5.25 0.44 15.17
C HIS A 66 -5.03 -1.07 15.27
N CYS A 67 -4.65 -1.55 16.46
CA CYS A 67 -4.44 -2.96 16.76
C CYS A 67 -5.64 -3.49 17.53
N GLU A 68 -6.44 -4.37 16.93
CA GLU A 68 -7.64 -4.93 17.57
C GLU A 68 -7.74 -6.44 17.31
N ASN A 69 -7.71 -7.25 18.37
CA ASN A 69 -7.98 -8.71 18.34
C ASN A 69 -7.35 -9.48 17.15
N GLY A 70 -6.08 -9.21 16.83
CA GLY A 70 -5.37 -9.87 15.74
C GLY A 70 -5.57 -9.23 14.35
N LYS A 71 -6.20 -8.05 14.29
CA LYS A 71 -6.33 -7.23 13.09
C LYS A 71 -5.53 -5.94 13.25
N LEU A 72 -4.99 -5.48 12.13
CA LEU A 72 -4.36 -4.18 11.99
C LEU A 72 -5.20 -3.37 11.00
N VAL A 73 -5.76 -2.24 11.45
CA VAL A 73 -6.49 -1.30 10.59
C VAL A 73 -5.60 -0.08 10.40
N ILE A 74 -5.27 0.23 9.14
CA ILE A 74 -4.40 1.36 8.79
C ILE A 74 -5.29 2.47 8.24
N GLU A 75 -5.27 3.62 8.91
CA GLU A 75 -6.08 4.78 8.55
C GLU A 75 -5.18 6.01 8.43
N LYS A 76 -5.61 7.01 7.66
CA LYS A 76 -4.90 8.29 7.63
C LYS A 76 -5.08 9.01 8.96
N SER A 77 -3.99 9.58 9.46
CA SER A 77 -4.06 10.48 10.60
C SER A 77 -4.43 11.87 10.08
N GLU A 78 -5.50 12.45 10.61
CA GLU A 78 -5.68 13.89 10.51
C GLU A 78 -4.69 14.53 11.47
N ASP A 79 -3.73 15.27 10.93
CA ASP A 79 -2.93 16.19 11.74
C ASP A 79 -3.88 17.27 12.26
N GLN A 80 -4.15 17.25 13.56
CA GLN A 80 -4.85 18.32 14.25
C GLN A 80 -3.90 19.51 14.51
#